data_AF-A0A6N8XW41-F1
#
_entry.id   AF-A0A6N8XW41-F1
#
_cell.length_a   1.000
_cell.length_b   1.000
_cell.length_c   1.000
_cell.angle_alpha   90.00
_cell.angle_beta   90.00
_cell.angle_gamma   90.00
#
_symmetry.space_group_name_H-M   'P 1'
#
loop_
_entity.id
_entity.type
_entity.pdbx_description
1 polymer ?
#
loop_
_entity_poly.entity_id
_entity_poly.type
_entity_poly.pdbx_seq_one_letter_code
_entity_poly.pdbx_strand_id
1 'polypeptide(L)'
;MTQAGPPSHDASRAGRRPRRAGYGQPGRSAAIPVAQLQRRRSVKIPGPDHPITVEPFADTVTVVFNGKTVARSSNALKMQEAAYPPVYYIPLDDVDRAVMAKTAHRTYCPYKGDASYYTVTVGIESAENAVWAYEAPYDAVGAIAGHVAFYADRVDSLTVG
;
A
#
# COMPACT_ATOMS: atom_id res chain seq x y z
N MET A 1 -1.45 6.51 -13.41
CA MET A 1 -0.32 7.47 -13.30
C MET A 1 0.52 7.07 -12.10
N THR A 2 1.85 7.18 -12.16
CA THR A 2 2.73 6.72 -11.05
C THR A 2 2.64 7.68 -9.88
N GLN A 3 2.05 7.22 -8.79
CA GLN A 3 1.90 7.95 -7.52
C GLN A 3 3.13 7.69 -6.62
N ALA A 4 3.35 8.53 -5.60
CA ALA A 4 4.38 8.33 -4.57
C ALA A 4 4.11 7.14 -3.60
N GLY A 5 3.02 6.41 -3.83
CA GLY A 5 2.75 5.11 -3.22
C GLY A 5 3.58 3.99 -3.87
N PRO A 6 3.46 2.76 -3.37
CA PRO A 6 3.99 1.61 -4.10
C PRO A 6 3.26 1.43 -5.45
N PRO A 7 3.89 0.82 -6.47
CA PRO A 7 3.30 0.71 -7.81
C PRO A 7 2.01 -0.13 -7.79
N SER A 8 0.97 0.33 -8.49
CA SER A 8 -0.37 -0.27 -8.54
C SER A 8 -0.43 -1.53 -9.43
N HIS A 9 0.33 -2.56 -9.09
CA HIS A 9 0.27 -3.87 -9.77
C HIS A 9 -0.91 -4.73 -9.30
N ASP A 10 -2.14 -4.33 -9.63
CA ASP A 10 -3.15 -5.28 -10.15
C ASP A 10 -4.30 -4.54 -10.86
N ALA A 11 -4.75 -5.10 -11.97
CA ALA A 11 -5.99 -4.78 -12.66
C ALA A 11 -6.40 -5.97 -13.54
N SER A 12 -6.54 -7.18 -12.98
CA SER A 12 -6.86 -8.40 -13.75
C SER A 12 -7.78 -9.41 -13.04
N ARG A 13 -9.07 -9.06 -13.02
CA ARG A 13 -10.26 -9.91 -13.28
C ARG A 13 -10.17 -11.43 -12.99
N ALA A 14 -11.01 -11.90 -12.06
CA ALA A 14 -11.11 -13.30 -11.65
C ALA A 14 -11.54 -14.31 -12.76
N GLY A 15 -11.03 -15.56 -12.69
CA GLY A 15 -11.45 -16.65 -13.60
C GLY A 15 -10.84 -18.05 -13.40
N ARG A 16 -11.44 -18.85 -12.49
CA ARG A 16 -11.49 -20.35 -12.34
C ARG A 16 -10.32 -21.29 -12.76
N ARG A 17 -10.07 -22.31 -11.90
CA ARG A 17 -9.28 -23.55 -12.14
C ARG A 17 -10.09 -24.70 -12.78
N PRO A 18 -9.44 -25.74 -13.35
CA PRO A 18 -9.50 -27.09 -12.74
C PRO A 18 -8.13 -27.84 -12.60
N ARG A 19 -8.11 -29.19 -12.53
CA ARG A 19 -7.17 -30.01 -11.73
C ARG A 19 -6.14 -30.91 -12.50
N ARG A 20 -4.95 -31.06 -11.87
CA ARG A 20 -4.00 -32.22 -11.76
C ARG A 20 -4.02 -33.40 -12.77
N ALA A 21 -2.82 -33.86 -13.17
CA ALA A 21 -2.27 -35.20 -12.86
C ALA A 21 -0.74 -35.33 -13.09
N GLY A 22 -0.08 -36.15 -12.26
CA GLY A 22 1.31 -36.65 -12.41
C GLY A 22 2.47 -35.66 -12.18
N TYR A 23 3.75 -36.06 -12.25
CA TYR A 23 4.40 -37.32 -11.81
C TYR A 23 5.95 -37.21 -11.86
N GLY A 24 6.68 -38.02 -11.07
CA GLY A 24 8.13 -38.29 -11.25
C GLY A 24 9.07 -37.90 -10.07
N GLN A 25 9.77 -38.89 -9.51
CA GLN A 25 10.90 -38.79 -8.55
C GLN A 25 11.72 -40.11 -8.65
N PRO A 26 12.95 -40.23 -8.10
CA PRO A 26 13.79 -39.23 -7.44
C PRO A 26 15.25 -39.14 -7.97
N GLY A 27 16.02 -38.13 -7.52
CA GLY A 27 17.47 -38.05 -7.75
C GLY A 27 18.17 -37.31 -6.60
N ARG A 28 19.12 -37.97 -5.93
CA ARG A 28 19.88 -37.40 -4.80
C ARG A 28 20.95 -36.42 -5.28
N SER A 29 20.99 -35.20 -4.71
CA SER A 29 22.26 -34.51 -4.42
C SER A 29 22.09 -33.45 -3.34
N ALA A 30 23.19 -33.12 -2.67
CA ALA A 30 23.37 -32.33 -1.44
C ALA A 30 22.26 -31.34 -1.04
N ALA A 31 21.82 -31.42 0.23
CA ALA A 31 21.07 -30.35 0.86
C ALA A 31 21.96 -29.11 1.05
N ILE A 32 21.74 -28.08 0.25
CA ILE A 32 22.15 -26.72 0.59
C ILE A 32 21.45 -26.37 1.92
N PRO A 33 22.17 -25.97 2.99
CA PRO A 33 21.49 -25.49 4.19
C PRO A 33 20.65 -24.27 3.81
N VAL A 34 19.35 -24.29 4.12
CA VAL A 34 18.38 -23.24 3.77
C VAL A 34 18.53 -22.01 4.68
N ALA A 35 19.76 -21.75 5.11
CA ALA A 35 20.16 -20.63 5.92
C ALA A 35 20.90 -19.61 5.03
N GLN A 36 20.32 -18.43 4.95
CA GLN A 36 21.10 -17.19 4.93
C GLN A 36 21.82 -16.81 3.63
N LEU A 37 21.06 -16.74 2.52
CA LEU A 37 21.28 -15.68 1.52
C LEU A 37 20.13 -14.67 1.54
N GLN A 38 19.85 -14.09 2.72
CA GLN A 38 19.13 -12.83 2.80
C GLN A 38 19.96 -11.75 2.09
N ARG A 39 19.69 -11.52 0.80
CA ARG A 39 20.10 -10.28 0.13
C ARG A 39 19.54 -9.14 0.97
N ARG A 40 20.39 -8.40 1.68
CA ARG A 40 19.98 -7.21 2.42
C ARG A 40 19.26 -6.31 1.43
N ARG A 41 17.94 -6.12 1.62
CA ARG A 41 17.16 -5.23 0.77
C ARG A 41 17.77 -3.84 0.90
N SER A 42 17.98 -3.15 -0.22
CA SER A 42 18.65 -1.86 -0.22
C SER A 42 17.73 -0.82 0.43
N VAL A 43 18.17 -0.29 1.57
CA VAL A 43 17.57 0.88 2.20
C VAL A 43 18.21 2.12 1.60
N LYS A 44 17.41 3.13 1.29
CA LYS A 44 17.86 4.45 0.84
C LYS A 44 17.31 5.52 1.77
N ILE A 45 18.12 6.52 2.06
CA ILE A 45 17.72 7.71 2.80
C ILE A 45 17.30 8.78 1.78
N PRO A 46 16.16 9.48 1.97
CA PRO A 46 15.79 10.63 1.15
C PRO A 46 16.88 11.72 1.16
N GLY A 47 17.00 12.46 0.06
CA GLY A 47 18.04 13.48 -0.11
C GLY A 47 17.79 14.33 -1.36
N PRO A 48 18.72 15.23 -1.74
CA PRO A 48 18.51 16.16 -2.86
C PRO A 48 18.12 15.49 -4.19
N ASP A 49 18.67 14.32 -4.50
CA ASP A 49 18.38 13.57 -5.73
C ASP A 49 17.03 12.83 -5.71
N HIS A 50 16.45 12.62 -4.51
CA HIS A 50 15.16 11.96 -4.31
C HIS A 50 14.54 12.46 -3.00
N PRO A 51 13.99 13.69 -2.98
CA PRO A 51 13.46 14.29 -1.77
C PRO A 51 12.12 13.66 -1.41
N ILE A 52 11.91 13.43 -0.12
CA ILE A 52 10.61 13.06 0.45
C ILE A 52 10.36 13.99 1.64
N THR A 53 9.25 14.74 1.61
CA THR A 53 8.77 15.49 2.78
C THR A 53 7.44 14.91 3.25
N VAL A 54 7.18 15.01 4.56
CA VAL A 54 5.93 14.63 5.21
C VAL A 54 5.55 15.77 6.14
N GLU A 55 4.42 16.40 5.89
CA GLU A 55 3.97 17.61 6.58
C GLU A 55 2.50 17.45 7.00
N PRO A 56 2.06 18.02 8.15
CA PRO A 56 0.65 18.09 8.48
C PRO A 56 -0.15 18.80 7.37
N PHE A 57 -1.28 18.22 6.99
CA PHE A 57 -2.20 18.83 6.04
C PHE A 57 -3.33 19.52 6.79
N ALA A 58 -3.53 20.82 6.54
CA ALA A 58 -4.43 21.67 7.31
C ALA A 58 -5.91 21.53 6.91
N ASP A 59 -6.18 21.12 5.66
CA ASP A 59 -7.54 20.95 5.14
C ASP A 59 -8.06 19.51 5.32
N THR A 60 -9.32 19.26 5.00
CA THR A 60 -9.92 17.92 5.16
C THR A 60 -9.65 17.04 3.96
N VAL A 61 -9.21 15.81 4.19
CA VAL A 61 -9.20 14.74 3.18
C VAL A 61 -10.47 13.91 3.32
N THR A 62 -11.24 13.72 2.24
CA THR A 62 -12.43 12.86 2.22
C THR A 62 -12.31 11.83 1.11
N VAL A 63 -12.59 10.57 1.42
CA VAL A 63 -12.58 9.45 0.47
C VAL A 63 -13.95 8.79 0.41
N VAL A 64 -14.49 8.62 -0.80
CA VAL A 64 -15.79 7.98 -1.06
C VAL A 64 -15.58 6.75 -1.93
N PHE A 65 -16.23 5.63 -1.56
CA PHE A 65 -16.30 4.42 -2.39
C PHE A 65 -17.70 3.81 -2.32
N ASN A 66 -18.24 3.45 -3.50
CA ASN A 66 -19.63 3.01 -3.68
C ASN A 66 -20.64 3.93 -2.98
N GLY A 67 -20.49 5.24 -3.16
CA GLY A 67 -21.33 6.30 -2.56
C GLY A 67 -21.21 6.47 -1.04
N LYS A 68 -20.39 5.67 -0.34
CA LYS A 68 -20.15 5.77 1.10
C LYS A 68 -18.83 6.49 1.38
N THR A 69 -18.83 7.46 2.30
CA THR A 69 -17.58 8.00 2.88
C THR A 69 -16.87 6.90 3.67
N VAL A 70 -15.70 6.47 3.21
CA VAL A 70 -14.89 5.40 3.84
C VAL A 70 -13.73 5.96 4.66
N ALA A 71 -13.35 7.22 4.46
CA ALA A 71 -12.43 7.95 5.32
C ALA A 71 -12.73 9.45 5.26
N ARG A 72 -12.58 10.16 6.40
CA ARG A 72 -12.64 11.62 6.46
C ARG A 72 -11.79 12.13 7.62
N SER A 73 -10.77 12.94 7.32
CA SER A 73 -9.78 13.39 8.30
C SER A 73 -9.37 14.83 8.10
N SER A 74 -9.29 15.58 9.20
CA SER A 74 -8.60 16.88 9.31
C SER A 74 -7.21 16.76 9.97
N ASN A 75 -6.71 15.53 10.13
CA ASN A 75 -5.45 15.18 10.78
C ASN A 75 -4.50 14.46 9.82
N ALA A 76 -4.72 14.62 8.51
CA ALA A 76 -3.95 13.94 7.48
C ALA A 76 -2.53 14.49 7.38
N LEU A 77 -1.61 13.66 6.87
CA LEU A 77 -0.27 14.07 6.48
C LEU A 77 -0.20 14.14 4.95
N LYS A 78 0.36 15.23 4.42
CA LYS A 78 0.72 15.35 3.01
C LYS A 78 2.16 14.90 2.83
N MET A 79 2.36 13.88 1.99
CA MET A 79 3.69 13.45 1.56
C MET A 79 3.95 13.90 0.13
N GLN A 80 5.06 14.62 -0.07
CA GLN A 80 5.59 14.98 -1.39
C GLN A 80 6.85 14.15 -1.65
N GLU A 81 6.92 13.44 -2.78
CA GLU A 81 8.10 12.66 -3.19
C GLU A 81 8.52 13.10 -4.59
N ALA A 82 9.74 13.62 -4.70
CA ALA A 82 10.27 14.20 -5.93
C ALA A 82 9.20 15.07 -6.64
N ALA A 83 8.97 14.84 -7.93
CA ALA A 83 7.97 15.53 -8.75
C ALA A 83 6.64 14.76 -8.90
N TYR A 84 6.38 13.71 -8.09
CA TYR A 84 5.11 12.98 -8.15
C TYR A 84 3.95 13.82 -7.56
N PRO A 85 2.69 13.54 -7.94
CA PRO A 85 1.53 14.09 -7.23
C PRO A 85 1.59 13.74 -5.74
N PRO A 86 1.18 14.66 -4.84
CA PRO A 86 1.22 14.42 -3.41
C PRO A 86 0.31 13.27 -3.00
N VAL A 87 0.70 12.56 -1.95
CA VAL A 87 -0.09 11.50 -1.32
C VAL A 87 -0.56 11.98 0.04
N TYR A 88 -1.84 11.78 0.32
CA TYR A 88 -2.44 12.08 1.61
C TYR A 88 -2.53 10.80 2.43
N TYR A 89 -1.82 10.79 3.55
CA TYR A 89 -1.83 9.73 4.55
C TYR A 89 -2.84 10.09 5.65
N ILE A 90 -3.90 9.30 5.75
CA ILE A 90 -5.00 9.46 6.70
C ILE A 90 -4.72 8.59 7.93
N PRO A 91 -4.84 9.09 9.18
CA PRO A 91 -4.72 8.26 10.37
C PRO A 91 -5.73 7.10 10.34
N LEU A 92 -5.32 5.90 10.77
CA LEU A 92 -6.17 4.72 10.70
C LEU A 92 -7.49 4.85 11.51
N ASP A 93 -7.52 5.74 12.51
CA ASP A 93 -8.70 6.04 13.33
C ASP A 93 -9.75 6.89 12.60
N ASP A 94 -9.36 7.66 11.57
CA ASP A 94 -10.25 8.48 10.72
C ASP A 94 -10.78 7.70 9.49
N VAL A 95 -10.58 6.37 9.47
CA VAL A 95 -11.00 5.43 8.42
C VAL A 95 -12.07 4.49 8.96
N ASP A 96 -13.12 4.21 8.17
CA ASP A 96 -14.09 3.17 8.51
C ASP A 96 -13.44 1.79 8.37
N ARG A 97 -12.94 1.28 9.48
CA ARG A 97 -12.29 -0.04 9.55
C ARG A 97 -13.27 -1.21 9.34
N ALA A 98 -14.58 -1.00 9.43
CA ALA A 98 -15.56 -2.07 9.20
C ALA A 98 -15.71 -2.43 7.72
N VAL A 99 -15.32 -1.54 6.80
CA VAL A 99 -15.32 -1.79 5.34
C VAL A 99 -13.95 -2.21 4.81
N MET A 100 -12.92 -2.34 5.66
CA MET A 100 -11.54 -2.52 5.22
C MET A 100 -10.92 -3.84 5.70
N ALA A 101 -10.49 -4.69 4.74
CA ALA A 101 -9.90 -6.00 5.01
C ALA A 101 -8.45 -6.09 4.52
N LYS A 102 -7.52 -6.45 5.41
CA LYS A 102 -6.09 -6.60 5.07
C LYS A 102 -5.87 -7.80 4.15
N THR A 103 -5.05 -7.62 3.12
CA THR A 103 -4.72 -8.69 2.15
C THR A 103 -3.35 -9.30 2.42
N ALA A 104 -3.04 -10.39 1.71
CA ALA A 104 -1.69 -10.98 1.71
C ALA A 104 -0.72 -10.24 0.78
N HIS A 105 -1.18 -9.26 0.01
CA HIS A 105 -0.35 -8.51 -0.94
C HIS A 105 0.60 -7.57 -0.18
N ARG A 106 1.86 -7.55 -0.60
CA ARG A 106 2.94 -6.74 -0.03
C ARG A 106 3.93 -6.34 -1.12
N THR A 107 4.44 -5.11 -1.03
CA THR A 107 5.50 -4.61 -1.91
C THR A 107 6.58 -3.92 -1.08
N TYR A 108 7.78 -3.77 -1.64
CA TYR A 108 8.91 -3.17 -0.96
C TYR A 108 9.33 -1.85 -1.62
N CYS A 109 9.45 -0.78 -0.83
CA CYS A 109 10.01 0.49 -1.24
C CYS A 109 11.35 0.74 -0.52
N PRO A 110 12.46 1.02 -1.25
CA PRO A 110 13.77 1.22 -0.62
C PRO A 110 13.83 2.44 0.32
N TYR A 111 12.93 3.42 0.16
CA TYR A 111 12.86 4.63 1.00
C TYR A 111 11.85 4.52 2.15
N LYS A 112 10.90 3.57 2.10
CA LYS A 112 9.73 3.55 3.00
C LYS A 112 9.47 2.21 3.70
N GLY A 113 10.13 1.13 3.28
CA GLY A 113 9.97 -0.21 3.85
C GLY A 113 8.92 -1.07 3.13
N ASP A 114 8.32 -2.01 3.86
CA ASP A 114 7.30 -2.91 3.34
C ASP A 114 5.90 -2.29 3.42
N ALA A 115 5.25 -2.13 2.27
CA ALA A 115 3.85 -1.74 2.17
C ALA A 115 2.94 -2.94 2.40
N SER A 116 1.92 -2.75 3.23
CA SER A 116 0.78 -3.65 3.43
C SER A 116 -0.45 -3.09 2.73
N TYR A 117 -1.34 -3.95 2.23
CA TYR A 117 -2.49 -3.54 1.45
C TYR A 117 -3.81 -4.01 2.06
N TYR A 118 -4.88 -3.28 1.73
CA TYR A 118 -6.24 -3.59 2.15
C TYR A 118 -7.23 -3.42 0.98
N THR A 119 -8.21 -4.30 0.95
CA THR A 119 -9.39 -4.20 0.08
C THR A 119 -10.48 -3.46 0.83
N VAL A 120 -11.19 -2.56 0.13
CA VAL A 120 -12.38 -1.87 0.66
C VAL A 120 -13.62 -2.51 0.08
N THR A 121 -14.59 -2.89 0.93
CA THR A 121 -15.83 -3.57 0.52
C THR A 121 -17.04 -2.81 1.08
N VAL A 122 -17.92 -2.35 0.20
CA VAL A 122 -19.14 -1.61 0.55
C VAL A 122 -20.32 -2.24 -0.19
N GLY A 123 -21.21 -2.89 0.56
CA GLY A 123 -22.30 -3.68 -0.01
C GLY A 123 -21.75 -4.89 -0.77
N ILE A 124 -22.08 -5.00 -2.06
CA ILE A 124 -21.56 -6.05 -2.96
C ILE A 124 -20.28 -5.65 -3.71
N GLU A 125 -19.93 -4.36 -3.71
CA GLU A 125 -18.78 -3.84 -4.44
C GLU A 125 -17.49 -3.93 -3.61
N SER A 126 -16.37 -4.17 -4.28
CA SER A 126 -15.05 -4.27 -3.62
C SER A 126 -13.93 -3.71 -4.48
N ALA A 127 -13.16 -2.78 -3.90
CA ALA A 127 -11.96 -2.21 -4.50
C ALA A 127 -10.72 -2.94 -3.96
N GLU A 128 -10.20 -3.89 -4.76
CA GLU A 128 -9.08 -4.74 -4.35
C GLU A 128 -7.77 -3.95 -4.18
N ASN A 129 -7.10 -4.15 -3.04
CA ASN A 129 -5.85 -3.49 -2.69
C ASN A 129 -5.90 -1.95 -2.89
N ALA A 130 -7.07 -1.33 -2.69
CA ALA A 130 -7.30 0.10 -2.91
C ALA A 130 -6.62 1.01 -1.88
N VAL A 131 -6.22 0.44 -0.74
CA VAL A 131 -5.52 1.11 0.34
C VAL A 131 -4.16 0.47 0.55
N TRP A 132 -3.12 1.27 0.80
CA TRP A 132 -1.84 0.79 1.33
C TRP A 132 -1.45 1.53 2.62
N ALA A 133 -0.59 0.89 3.41
CA ALA A 133 -0.01 1.42 4.62
C ALA A 133 1.45 0.96 4.76
N TYR A 134 2.32 1.79 5.31
CA TYR A 134 3.63 1.37 5.80
C TYR A 134 3.49 1.15 7.31
N GLU A 135 3.37 -0.12 7.73
CA GLU A 135 3.11 -0.47 9.13
C GLU A 135 4.36 -0.30 10.02
N ALA A 136 5.54 -0.48 9.42
CA ALA A 136 6.84 -0.23 10.02
C ALA A 136 7.69 0.56 9.00
N PRO A 137 7.43 1.87 8.83
CA PRO A 137 8.19 2.71 7.93
C PRO A 137 9.62 2.93 8.46
N TYR A 138 10.55 3.28 7.57
CA TYR A 138 11.88 3.73 7.99
C TYR A 138 11.82 5.12 8.63
N ASP A 139 12.73 5.37 9.58
CA ASP A 139 12.80 6.58 10.41
C ASP A 139 12.64 7.90 9.63
N ALA A 140 13.25 7.99 8.43
CA ALA A 140 13.19 9.17 7.57
C ALA A 140 11.78 9.54 7.08
N VAL A 141 10.82 8.60 7.12
CA VAL A 141 9.40 8.81 6.84
C VAL A 141 8.52 8.31 7.99
N GLY A 142 9.09 8.17 9.20
CA GLY A 142 8.46 7.51 10.35
C GLY A 142 7.10 8.08 10.75
N ALA A 143 6.84 9.36 10.45
CA ALA A 143 5.57 10.04 10.71
C ALA A 143 4.35 9.37 10.05
N ILE A 144 4.50 8.64 8.95
CA ILE A 144 3.38 7.93 8.28
C ILE A 144 3.01 6.60 8.95
N ALA A 145 3.70 6.19 10.03
CA ALA A 145 3.32 5.03 10.82
C ALA A 145 1.89 5.19 11.36
N GLY A 146 1.09 4.12 11.34
CA GLY A 146 -0.32 4.18 11.75
C GLY A 146 -1.25 4.93 10.79
N HIS A 147 -0.75 5.39 9.64
CA HIS A 147 -1.56 6.03 8.60
C HIS A 147 -1.71 5.13 7.36
N VAL A 148 -2.75 5.39 6.57
CA VAL A 148 -3.04 4.71 5.32
C VAL A 148 -3.25 5.71 4.19
N ALA A 149 -3.04 5.30 2.94
CA ALA A 149 -3.32 6.11 1.77
C ALA A 149 -4.11 5.31 0.71
N PHE A 150 -4.86 6.04 -0.12
CA PHE A 150 -5.82 5.47 -1.07
C PHE A 150 -5.37 5.69 -2.52
N TYR A 151 -5.61 4.69 -3.37
CA TYR A 151 -5.42 4.81 -4.81
C TYR A 151 -6.61 5.56 -5.41
N ALA A 152 -6.39 6.77 -5.90
CA ALA A 152 -7.44 7.65 -6.43
C ALA A 152 -8.16 7.08 -7.67
N ASP A 153 -7.54 6.12 -8.37
CA ASP A 153 -8.13 5.37 -9.49
C ASP A 153 -8.89 4.10 -9.07
N ARG A 154 -9.01 3.84 -7.77
CA ARG A 154 -9.73 2.68 -7.19
C ARG A 154 -10.85 3.07 -6.22
N VAL A 155 -11.18 4.36 -6.12
CA VAL A 155 -12.26 4.93 -5.29
C VAL A 155 -13.10 5.89 -6.14
N ASP A 156 -14.31 6.21 -5.70
CA ASP A 156 -15.22 7.10 -6.45
C ASP A 156 -14.68 8.53 -6.45
N SER A 157 -14.15 8.97 -5.31
CA SER A 157 -13.44 10.25 -5.18
C SER A 157 -12.47 10.26 -4.00
N LEU A 158 -11.41 11.05 -4.17
CA LEU A 158 -10.49 11.50 -3.13
C LEU A 158 -10.39 13.01 -3.26
N THR A 159 -11.02 13.73 -2.34
CA THR A 159 -11.12 15.19 -2.35
C THR A 159 -10.34 15.79 -1.18
N VAL A 160 -9.70 16.93 -1.41
CA VAL A 160 -9.02 17.73 -0.39
C VAL A 160 -9.57 19.16 -0.38
N GLY A 161 -9.85 19.70 0.81
CA GLY A 161 -10.39 21.05 1.03
C GLY A 161 -11.32 21.15 2.23
#